data_AF-A0A351SH87-F1
#
_entry.id   AF-A0A351SH87-F1
#
_cell.length_a   1.000
_cell.length_b   1.000
_cell.length_c   1.000
_cell.angle_alpha   90.00
_cell.angle_beta   90.00
_cell.angle_gamma   90.00
#
_symmetry.space_group_name_H-M   'P 1'
#
loop_
_entity.id
_entity.type
_entity.pdbx_description
1 polymer ?
#
loop_
_entity_poly.entity_id
_entity_poly.type
_entity_poly.pdbx_seq_one_letter_code
_entity_poly.pdbx_strand_id
1 'polypeptide(L)'
;MDTQLRLSEYLAPRYWPTWLLLGILRALAFLPFSAQMRIGRALGTLLYHLVPVRRHVAAVNIRLCFPELNSSEQKKLLREHYQSLGMSVMETASLWFTPVEKLLNRVTFIGLEHVKKAPETGQGVLVVQAHFTTMEFLGNLL
;
A
#
# COMPACT_ATOMS: atom_id res chain seq x y z
N MET A 1 18.57 26.67 7.71
CA MET A 1 18.97 25.85 8.87
C MET A 1 19.22 24.45 8.32
N ASP A 2 20.44 24.21 7.86
CA ASP A 2 20.85 22.93 7.27
C ASP A 2 21.04 21.90 8.39
N THR A 3 19.96 21.20 8.73
CA THR A 3 20.06 20.04 9.60
C THR A 3 20.59 18.90 8.75
N GLN A 4 21.91 18.79 8.60
CA GLN A 4 22.52 17.62 7.98
C GLN A 4 22.22 16.41 8.88
N LEU A 5 21.20 15.64 8.51
CA LEU A 5 20.82 14.41 9.19
C LEU A 5 21.98 13.41 9.12
N ARG A 6 22.61 13.13 10.26
CA ARG A 6 23.70 12.14 10.34
C ARG A 6 23.10 10.78 10.70
N LEU A 7 23.25 9.79 9.83
CA LEU A 7 22.75 8.42 10.09
C LEU A 7 23.27 7.82 11.42
N SER A 8 24.45 8.23 11.87
CA SER A 8 25.02 7.81 13.15
C SER A 8 24.18 8.20 14.37
N GLU A 9 23.41 9.30 14.29
CA GLU A 9 22.51 9.75 15.37
C GLU A 9 21.31 8.80 15.55
N TYR A 10 20.99 8.03 14.51
CA TYR A 10 19.91 7.05 14.50
C TYR A 10 20.37 5.64 14.89
N LEU A 11 21.63 5.42 15.25
CA LEU A 11 22.13 4.10 15.66
C LEU A 11 21.84 3.77 17.15
N ALA A 12 21.36 4.74 17.92
CA ALA A 12 21.06 4.56 19.34
C ALA A 12 20.00 3.46 19.58
N PRO A 13 20.04 2.74 20.73
CA PRO A 13 19.13 1.62 21.03
C PRO A 13 17.64 1.93 20.89
N ARG A 14 17.23 3.18 21.12
CA ARG A 14 15.85 3.65 20.95
C ARG A 14 15.30 3.45 19.52
N TYR A 15 16.18 3.40 18.52
CA TYR A 15 15.81 3.25 17.11
C TYR A 15 15.93 1.80 16.61
N TRP A 16 16.45 0.88 17.42
CA TRP A 16 16.62 -0.51 17.00
C TRP A 16 15.32 -1.19 16.55
N PRO A 17 14.15 -0.96 17.19
CA PRO A 17 12.89 -1.50 16.69
C PRO A 17 12.55 -0.99 15.29
N THR A 18 12.82 0.28 15.00
CA THR A 18 12.63 0.87 13.67
C THR A 18 13.57 0.25 12.64
N TRP A 19 14.86 0.10 12.97
CA TRP A 19 15.82 -0.56 12.09
C TRP A 19 15.48 -2.03 11.85
N LEU A 20 15.02 -2.74 12.87
CA LEU A 20 14.56 -4.12 12.75
C LEU A 20 13.36 -4.21 11.81
N LEU A 21 12.36 -3.33 11.97
CA LEU A 21 11.20 -3.26 11.09
C LEU A 21 11.61 -2.98 9.64
N LEU A 22 12.46 -1.98 9.40
CA LEU A 22 12.98 -1.66 8.07
C LEU A 22 13.77 -2.83 7.47
N GLY A 23 14.58 -3.51 8.28
CA GLY A 23 15.32 -4.71 7.87
C GLY A 23 14.38 -5.85 7.45
N ILE A 24 13.30 -6.07 8.21
CA ILE A 24 12.27 -7.07 7.88
C ILE A 24 11.57 -6.69 6.56
N LEU A 25 11.10 -5.44 6.43
CA LEU A 25 10.45 -4.97 5.20
C LEU A 25 11.36 -5.11 4.00
N ARG A 26 12.65 -4.77 4.15
CA ARG A 26 13.65 -4.94 3.10
C ARG A 26 13.84 -6.41 2.73
N ALA A 27 13.95 -7.31 3.70
CA ALA A 27 14.07 -8.75 3.42
C ALA A 27 12.84 -9.29 2.67
N LEU A 28 11.64 -8.87 3.07
CA LEU A 28 10.38 -9.26 2.41
C LEU A 28 10.29 -8.72 0.97
N ALA A 29 10.83 -7.53 0.71
CA ALA A 29 10.85 -6.93 -0.62
C ALA A 29 11.67 -7.74 -1.65
N PHE A 30 12.65 -8.54 -1.21
CA PHE A 30 13.44 -9.40 -2.10
C PHE A 30 12.80 -10.77 -2.39
N LEU A 31 11.70 -11.12 -1.73
CA LEU A 31 10.98 -12.37 -2.01
C LEU A 31 10.29 -12.32 -3.38
N PRO A 32 10.03 -13.48 -4.01
CA PRO A 32 9.18 -13.52 -5.21
C PRO A 32 7.81 -12.90 -4.94
N PHE A 33 7.30 -12.14 -5.91
CA PHE A 33 6.02 -11.41 -5.77
C PHE A 33 4.84 -12.31 -5.34
N SER A 34 4.80 -13.56 -5.80
CA SER A 34 3.76 -14.51 -5.38
C SER A 34 3.85 -14.87 -3.89
N ALA A 35 5.06 -14.96 -3.34
CA ALA A 35 5.29 -15.18 -1.92
C ALA A 35 4.90 -13.94 -1.11
N GLN A 36 5.27 -12.75 -1.58
CA GLN A 36 4.85 -11.48 -0.98
C GLN A 36 3.32 -11.40 -0.87
N MET A 37 2.60 -11.65 -1.96
CA MET A 37 1.14 -11.61 -1.95
C MET A 37 0.51 -12.63 -1.00
N ARG A 38 1.09 -13.83 -0.88
CA ARG A 38 0.62 -14.84 0.10
C ARG A 38 0.84 -14.39 1.54
N ILE A 39 2.01 -13.85 1.84
CA ILE A 39 2.34 -13.30 3.16
C ILE A 39 1.41 -12.13 3.49
N GLY A 40 1.20 -11.21 2.55
CA GLY A 40 0.27 -10.10 2.69
C GLY A 40 -1.17 -10.55 2.96
N ARG A 41 -1.69 -11.53 2.22
CA ARG A 41 -3.02 -12.09 2.49
C ARG A 41 -3.13 -12.73 3.87
N ALA A 42 -2.10 -13.46 4.30
CA ALA A 42 -2.06 -14.06 5.63
C ALA A 42 -2.04 -12.99 6.72
N LEU A 43 -1.22 -11.95 6.56
CA LEU A 43 -1.17 -10.79 7.45
C LEU A 43 -2.53 -10.10 7.52
N GLY A 44 -3.16 -9.84 6.39
CA GLY A 44 -4.50 -9.23 6.33
C GLY A 44 -5.57 -10.07 7.03
N THR A 45 -5.52 -11.39 6.83
CA THR A 45 -6.40 -12.33 7.52
C THR A 45 -6.16 -12.32 9.03
N LEU A 46 -4.90 -12.22 9.48
CA LEU A 46 -4.58 -12.08 10.90
C LEU A 46 -5.13 -10.76 11.46
N LEU A 47 -4.94 -9.64 10.77
CA LEU A 47 -5.44 -8.33 11.18
C LEU A 47 -6.97 -8.28 11.28
N TYR A 48 -7.67 -9.01 10.41
CA TYR A 48 -9.13 -9.17 10.48
C TYR A 48 -9.58 -9.75 11.83
N HIS A 49 -8.80 -10.63 12.43
CA HIS A 49 -9.09 -11.22 13.73
C HIS A 49 -8.57 -10.38 14.92
N LEU A 50 -7.43 -9.72 14.77
CA LEU A 50 -6.77 -8.99 15.87
C LEU A 50 -7.36 -7.60 16.15
N VAL A 51 -7.99 -6.94 15.16
CA VAL A 51 -8.42 -5.53 15.29
C VAL A 51 -9.95 -5.39 15.15
N PRO A 52 -10.74 -5.87 16.14
CA PRO A 52 -12.20 -5.98 16.02
C PRO A 52 -12.91 -4.63 15.84
N VAL A 53 -12.38 -3.55 16.43
CA VAL A 53 -12.94 -2.19 16.29
C VAL A 53 -12.85 -1.72 14.84
N ARG A 54 -11.70 -1.90 14.18
CA ARG A 54 -11.52 -1.54 12.77
C ARG A 54 -12.37 -2.43 11.87
N ARG A 55 -12.54 -3.71 12.23
CA ARG A 55 -13.40 -4.63 11.48
C ARG A 55 -14.85 -4.18 11.50
N HIS A 56 -15.34 -3.72 12.65
CA HIS A 56 -16.70 -3.21 12.78
C HIS A 56 -16.92 -1.98 11.89
N VAL A 57 -16.01 -0.99 11.93
CA VAL A 57 -16.12 0.22 11.10
C VAL A 57 -16.15 -0.14 9.61
N ALA A 58 -15.23 -0.98 9.15
CA ALA A 58 -15.21 -1.43 7.75
C ALA A 58 -16.51 -2.17 7.36
N ALA A 59 -17.05 -3.02 8.24
CA ALA A 59 -18.31 -3.71 7.98
C ALA A 59 -19.51 -2.75 7.88
N VAL A 60 -19.56 -1.71 8.72
CA VAL A 60 -20.59 -0.66 8.65
C VAL A 60 -20.48 0.11 7.34
N ASN A 61 -19.28 0.53 6.95
CA ASN A 61 -19.05 1.24 5.70
C ASN A 61 -19.46 0.40 4.49
N ILE A 62 -19.07 -0.89 4.45
CA ILE A 62 -19.47 -1.80 3.36
C ILE A 62 -20.99 -1.89 3.26
N ARG A 63 -21.70 -2.03 4.39
CA ARG A 63 -23.16 -2.10 4.38
C ARG A 63 -23.82 -0.80 3.89
N LEU A 64 -23.25 0.35 4.23
CA LEU A 64 -23.78 1.65 3.83
C LEU A 64 -23.48 1.97 2.36
N CYS A 65 -22.30 1.62 1.87
CA CYS A 65 -21.86 1.90 0.50
C CYS A 65 -22.35 0.86 -0.53
N PHE A 66 -22.60 -0.38 -0.09
CA PHE A 66 -23.02 -1.50 -0.95
C PHE A 66 -24.28 -2.18 -0.41
N PRO A 67 -25.41 -1.45 -0.26
CA PRO A 67 -26.66 -2.00 0.26
C PRO A 67 -27.29 -3.08 -0.64
N GLU A 68 -26.93 -3.12 -1.91
CA GLU A 68 -27.38 -4.10 -2.90
C GLU A 68 -26.78 -5.50 -2.68
N LEU A 69 -25.64 -5.60 -1.98
CA LEU A 69 -25.00 -6.86 -1.67
C LEU A 69 -25.69 -7.57 -0.51
N ASN A 70 -25.88 -8.88 -0.62
CA ASN A 70 -26.42 -9.67 0.48
C ASN A 70 -25.39 -9.83 1.62
N SER A 71 -25.85 -10.32 2.78
CA SER A 71 -25.00 -10.45 3.97
C SER A 71 -23.77 -11.36 3.78
N SER A 72 -23.84 -12.35 2.89
CA SER A 72 -22.70 -13.23 2.59
C SER A 72 -21.66 -12.50 1.74
N GLU A 73 -22.12 -11.78 0.73
CA GLU A 73 -21.28 -10.96 -0.16
C GLU A 73 -20.58 -9.84 0.61
N GLN A 74 -21.29 -9.12 1.48
CA GLN A 74 -20.70 -8.09 2.34
C GLN A 74 -19.60 -8.66 3.25
N LYS A 75 -19.82 -9.86 3.83
CA LYS A 75 -18.81 -10.54 4.66
C LYS A 75 -17.60 -10.99 3.83
N LYS A 76 -17.82 -11.46 2.61
CA LYS A 76 -16.75 -11.84 1.68
C LYS A 76 -15.91 -10.61 1.31
N LEU A 77 -16.56 -9.52 0.90
CA LEU A 77 -15.90 -8.26 0.57
C LEU A 77 -15.11 -7.70 1.75
N LEU A 78 -15.64 -7.81 2.97
CA LEU A 78 -14.92 -7.41 4.18
C LEU A 78 -13.63 -8.23 4.37
N ARG A 79 -13.66 -9.55 4.16
CA ARG A 79 -12.45 -10.39 4.28
C ARG A 79 -11.43 -10.04 3.19
N GLU A 80 -11.90 -9.86 1.96
CA GLU A 80 -11.04 -9.47 0.82
C GLU A 80 -10.41 -8.09 1.04
N HIS A 81 -11.16 -7.14 1.60
CA HIS A 81 -10.62 -5.83 1.99
C HIS A 81 -9.45 -5.95 2.97
N TYR A 82 -9.59 -6.78 4.01
CA TYR A 82 -8.51 -7.00 4.97
C TYR A 82 -7.31 -7.71 4.35
N GLN A 83 -7.55 -8.68 3.46
CA GLN A 83 -6.47 -9.31 2.69
C GLN A 83 -5.74 -8.29 1.81
N SER A 84 -6.46 -7.38 1.17
CA SER A 84 -5.89 -6.27 0.40
C SER A 84 -5.05 -5.34 1.25
N LEU A 85 -5.52 -5.01 2.47
CA LEU A 85 -4.78 -4.20 3.43
C LEU A 85 -3.47 -4.88 3.90
N GLY A 86 -3.44 -6.21 4.01
CA GLY A 86 -2.21 -6.92 4.29
C GLY A 86 -1.26 -6.97 3.08
N MET A 87 -1.80 -7.12 1.87
CA MET A 87 -1.02 -7.06 0.63
C MET A 87 -0.38 -5.68 0.41
N SER A 88 -1.05 -4.59 0.79
CA SER A 88 -0.50 -3.23 0.65
C SER A 88 0.78 -2.99 1.46
N VAL A 89 0.95 -3.70 2.59
CA VAL A 89 2.20 -3.63 3.37
C VAL A 89 3.36 -4.20 2.56
N MET A 90 3.13 -5.28 1.81
CA MET A 90 4.16 -5.90 0.96
C MET A 90 4.45 -5.06 -0.28
N GLU A 91 3.42 -4.43 -0.84
CA GLU A 91 3.53 -3.46 -1.92
C GLU A 91 4.37 -2.25 -1.51
N THR A 92 4.09 -1.67 -0.33
CA THR A 92 4.86 -0.58 0.28
C THR A 92 6.33 -0.97 0.45
N ALA A 93 6.59 -2.15 1.04
CA ALA A 93 7.95 -2.66 1.18
C ALA A 93 8.66 -2.80 -0.19
N SER A 94 7.94 -3.28 -1.20
CA SER A 94 8.49 -3.45 -2.55
C SER A 94 8.83 -2.10 -3.19
N LEU A 95 7.96 -1.10 -3.07
CA LEU A 95 8.19 0.25 -3.58
C LEU A 95 9.40 0.93 -2.91
N TRP A 96 9.63 0.71 -1.61
CA TRP A 96 10.73 1.35 -0.90
C TRP A 96 12.10 0.73 -1.21
N PHE A 97 12.15 -0.57 -1.49
CA PHE A 97 13.42 -1.32 -1.57
C PHE A 97 13.70 -1.97 -2.94
N THR A 98 12.78 -1.88 -3.90
CA THR A 98 12.94 -2.44 -5.25
C THR A 98 12.98 -1.32 -6.28
N PRO A 99 13.87 -1.40 -7.30
CA PRO A 99 13.86 -0.45 -8.41
C PRO A 99 12.49 -0.39 -9.11
N VAL A 100 12.02 0.83 -9.38
CA VAL A 100 10.72 1.14 -9.97
C VAL A 100 10.50 0.39 -11.28
N GLU A 101 11.53 0.23 -12.10
CA GLU A 101 11.47 -0.42 -13.41
C GLU A 101 11.02 -1.89 -13.31
N LYS A 102 11.37 -2.57 -12.21
CA LYS A 102 10.93 -3.96 -11.96
C LYS A 102 9.45 -4.04 -11.59
N LEU A 103 8.89 -2.96 -11.07
CA LEU A 103 7.49 -2.87 -10.65
C LEU A 103 6.58 -2.45 -11.81
N LEU A 104 7.09 -1.64 -12.76
CA LEU A 104 6.33 -1.19 -13.93
C LEU A 104 5.75 -2.34 -14.77
N ASN A 105 6.46 -3.48 -14.86
CA ASN A 105 5.95 -4.68 -15.56
C ASN A 105 4.69 -5.30 -14.94
N ARG A 106 4.26 -4.82 -13.76
CA ARG A 106 3.07 -5.29 -13.04
C ARG A 106 1.96 -4.24 -13.02
N VAL A 107 2.16 -3.10 -13.67
CA VAL A 107 1.25 -1.96 -13.64
C VAL A 107 0.74 -1.69 -15.06
N THR A 108 -0.57 -1.54 -15.17
CA THR A 108 -1.22 -1.06 -16.38
C THR A 108 -1.75 0.34 -16.13
N PHE A 109 -1.31 1.31 -16.93
CA PHE A 109 -1.83 2.66 -16.87
C PHE A 109 -3.02 2.83 -17.80
N ILE A 110 -4.11 3.40 -17.30
CA ILE A 110 -5.31 3.75 -18.07
C ILE A 110 -5.44 5.27 -18.02
N GLY A 111 -5.53 5.94 -19.18
CA GLY A 111 -5.67 7.40 -19.26
C GLY A 111 -4.37 8.19 -19.10
N LEU A 112 -3.19 7.55 -19.21
CA LEU A 112 -1.88 8.21 -19.06
C LEU A 112 -1.65 9.31 -20.10
N GLU A 113 -2.28 9.18 -21.27
CA GLU A 113 -2.28 10.17 -22.33
C GLU A 113 -2.83 11.53 -21.88
N HIS A 114 -3.75 11.58 -20.91
CA HIS A 114 -4.26 12.83 -20.37
C HIS A 114 -3.19 13.59 -19.58
N VAL A 115 -2.36 12.86 -18.83
CA VAL A 115 -1.23 13.43 -18.08
C VAL A 115 -0.13 13.87 -19.05
N LYS A 116 0.20 13.04 -20.05
CA LYS A 116 1.26 13.34 -21.02
C LYS A 116 0.97 14.54 -21.93
N LYS A 117 -0.30 14.81 -22.24
CA LYS A 117 -0.72 15.94 -23.08
C LYS A 117 -0.85 17.25 -22.31
N ALA A 118 -0.97 17.19 -20.98
CA ALA A 118 -1.18 18.40 -20.20
C ALA A 118 -0.04 19.44 -20.27
N PRO A 119 1.26 19.08 -20.39
CA PRO A 119 2.31 20.05 -20.65
C PRO A 119 2.11 20.86 -21.94
N GLU A 120 1.45 20.29 -22.95
CA GLU A 120 1.19 20.94 -24.25
C GLU A 120 0.15 22.07 -24.14
N THR A 121 -0.67 22.08 -23.08
CA THR A 121 -1.72 23.09 -22.89
C THR A 121 -1.22 24.33 -22.14
N GLY A 122 0.03 24.33 -21.67
CA GLY A 122 0.60 25.40 -20.86
C GLY A 122 0.01 25.49 -19.44
N GLN A 123 -0.78 24.49 -19.03
CA GLN A 123 -1.42 24.43 -17.71
C GLN A 123 -0.75 23.33 -16.84
N GLY A 124 -0.73 23.55 -15.52
CA GLY A 124 -0.24 22.53 -14.57
C GLY A 124 -1.21 21.35 -14.44
N VAL A 125 -0.71 20.21 -13.96
CA VAL A 125 -1.50 18.99 -13.70
C VAL A 125 -1.75 18.84 -12.21
N LEU A 126 -3.02 18.71 -11.81
CA LEU A 126 -3.39 18.26 -10.47
C LEU A 126 -3.75 16.78 -10.51
N VAL A 127 -2.93 15.94 -9.86
CA VAL A 127 -3.21 14.51 -9.69
C VAL A 127 -3.90 14.31 -8.34
N VAL A 128 -5.12 13.76 -8.36
CA VAL A 128 -5.90 13.46 -7.15
C VAL A 128 -5.95 11.95 -6.95
N GLN A 129 -5.62 11.51 -5.74
CA GLN A 129 -5.61 10.10 -5.37
C GLN A 129 -6.44 9.85 -4.11
N ALA A 130 -7.30 8.84 -4.16
CA ALA A 130 -7.97 8.33 -2.97
C ALA A 130 -7.06 7.37 -2.20
N HIS A 131 -7.26 7.26 -0.88
CA HIS A 131 -6.52 6.34 0.00
C HIS A 131 -6.93 4.88 -0.24
N PHE A 132 -6.49 4.31 -1.36
CA PHE A 132 -6.66 2.89 -1.68
C PHE A 132 -5.40 2.09 -1.35
N THR A 133 -5.51 0.76 -1.29
CA THR A 133 -4.42 -0.12 -0.84
C THR A 133 -3.16 -0.05 -1.70
N THR A 134 -3.26 0.40 -2.96
CA THR A 134 -2.11 0.61 -3.87
C THR A 134 -1.61 2.07 -3.88
N MET A 135 -1.85 2.84 -2.81
CA MET A 135 -1.64 4.29 -2.78
C MET A 135 -0.24 4.72 -3.22
N GLU A 136 0.81 4.02 -2.80
CA GLU A 136 2.17 4.47 -3.07
C GLU A 136 2.62 4.28 -4.53
N PHE A 137 1.87 3.55 -5.36
CA PHE A 137 2.22 3.35 -6.77
C PHE A 137 2.12 4.64 -7.60
N LEU A 138 1.11 5.47 -7.36
CA LEU A 138 0.87 6.62 -8.23
C LEU A 138 1.97 7.69 -8.12
N GLY A 139 2.39 8.01 -6.90
CA GLY A 139 3.40 9.04 -6.64
C GLY A 139 4.84 8.62 -6.96
N ASN A 140 5.13 7.32 -7.05
CA ASN A 140 6.47 6.80 -7.34
C ASN A 140 6.67 6.37 -8.80
N LEU A 141 5.59 6.22 -9.58
CA LEU A 141 5.63 5.67 -10.95
C LEU A 141 5.24 6.66 -12.06
N LEU A 142 4.74 7.85 -11.71
CA LEU A 142 4.48 8.95 -12.64
C LEU A 142 5.59 10.00 -12.54
#